data_AF-A0A180GN34-F1
#
_entry.id   AF-A0A180GN34-F1
#
_cell.length_a   1.000
_cell.length_b   1.000
_cell.length_c   1.000
_cell.angle_alpha   90.00
_cell.angle_beta   90.00
_cell.angle_gamma   90.00
#
_symmetry.space_group_name_H-M   'P 1'
#
loop_
_entity.id
_entity.type
_entity.pdbx_description
1 polymer ?
#
loop_
_entity_poly.entity_id
_entity_poly.type
_entity_poly.pdbx_seq_one_letter_code
_entity_poly.pdbx_strand_id
1 'polypeptide(L)'
;MKGDLWDERIGVVFLQLVVNYITVPVLLIQGALLHPYYEPDPQARKIRAWLAPVTIFLAIYSQKTRLFHPLEDYLHINYCVAAIPTFHIICVALQYASHRGPARQIDVAKHKKDDDEPASSSDTDSDNSSSITNSDSQVTPTIVVQARRVSKTAPKKSKTIVPTKSKESPPSIGELARFSIWMTSSPRSLGYVWGPPASVLSPAPNRPMGKFLLRLFGRLVVNQLALIAFCSIALPTAAHPEKIYGWLNQYVDLPDTWLVRFFCEKAFMLPWGSVGLHSFDLVGCLLIIWELVWITGARLVLPSTSKWRPEPFDTTQYPDLFSKPVFRTSLTEFWSKGWQSTFRRDFIFCGAEPFAKLFAPYGVTASRLAGLMGAMFMSGLLAGFGCGGGLLFGAKCLWMPGGCCFLFPKHTL
;
A
#
# COMPACT_ATOMS: atom_id res chain seq x y z
N MET A 1 38.52 23.66 -23.33
CA MET A 1 37.27 23.30 -24.04
C MET A 1 36.79 21.84 -23.88
N LYS A 2 37.39 21.01 -23.01
CA LYS A 2 36.86 19.67 -22.66
C LYS A 2 36.25 19.58 -21.25
N GLY A 3 36.42 20.63 -20.42
CA GLY A 3 35.89 20.69 -19.04
C GLY A 3 34.42 21.10 -18.98
N ASP A 4 34.01 22.09 -19.77
CA ASP A 4 32.65 22.66 -19.73
C ASP A 4 31.57 21.65 -20.14
N LEU A 5 31.92 20.72 -21.04
CA LEU A 5 31.01 19.71 -21.60
C LEU A 5 30.74 18.53 -20.65
N TRP A 6 31.60 18.34 -19.63
CA TRP A 6 31.40 17.38 -18.55
C TRP A 6 30.60 17.99 -17.40
N ASP A 7 30.86 19.25 -17.05
CA ASP A 7 30.12 19.97 -16.02
C ASP A 7 28.65 20.22 -16.41
N GLU A 8 28.37 20.56 -17.66
CA GLU A 8 26.98 20.68 -18.16
C GLU A 8 26.24 19.33 -18.11
N ARG A 9 26.90 18.22 -18.47
CA ARG A 9 26.28 16.89 -18.41
C ARG A 9 25.98 16.47 -16.98
N ILE A 10 26.90 16.74 -16.05
CA ILE A 10 26.70 16.43 -14.63
C ILE A 10 25.59 17.32 -14.06
N GLY A 11 25.56 18.61 -14.39
CA GLY A 11 24.50 19.53 -13.99
C GLY A 11 23.12 19.13 -14.51
N VAL A 12 23.02 18.70 -15.78
CA VAL A 12 21.77 18.21 -16.38
C VAL A 12 21.33 16.90 -15.73
N VAL A 13 22.23 15.95 -15.49
CA VAL A 13 21.91 14.68 -14.83
C VAL A 13 21.49 14.90 -13.37
N PHE A 14 22.18 15.79 -12.65
CA PHE A 14 21.84 16.13 -11.27
C PHE A 14 20.49 16.85 -11.18
N LEU A 15 20.24 17.83 -12.04
CA LEU A 15 18.94 18.52 -12.12
C LEU A 15 17.82 17.55 -12.48
N GLN A 16 18.07 16.61 -13.41
CA GLN A 16 17.13 15.57 -13.78
C GLN A 16 16.83 14.65 -12.59
N LEU A 17 17.83 14.22 -11.82
CA LEU A 17 17.64 13.42 -10.61
C LEU A 17 16.85 14.18 -9.53
N VAL A 18 17.18 15.45 -9.30
CA VAL A 18 16.47 16.31 -8.33
C VAL A 18 15.01 16.48 -8.73
N VAL A 19 14.73 16.80 -9.99
CA VAL A 19 13.35 16.95 -10.52
C VAL A 19 12.61 15.61 -10.48
N ASN A 20 13.28 14.49 -10.74
CA ASN A 20 12.66 13.16 -10.72
C ASN A 20 12.24 12.71 -9.31
N TYR A 21 12.91 13.19 -8.26
CA TYR A 21 12.65 12.78 -6.88
C TYR A 21 12.18 13.92 -5.96
N ILE A 22 11.89 15.11 -6.48
CA ILE A 22 11.41 16.27 -5.70
C ILE A 22 10.11 15.97 -4.93
N THR A 23 9.31 15.02 -5.43
CA THR A 23 8.12 14.52 -4.73
C THR A 23 8.45 13.92 -3.36
N VAL A 24 9.61 13.28 -3.20
CA VAL A 24 9.97 12.58 -1.97
C VAL A 24 10.22 13.56 -0.80
N PRO A 25 11.05 14.61 -0.93
CA PRO A 25 11.17 15.63 0.11
C PRO A 25 9.84 16.28 0.50
N VAL A 26 8.96 16.59 -0.47
CA VAL A 26 7.65 17.19 -0.20
C VAL A 26 6.75 16.23 0.57
N LEU A 27 6.74 14.94 0.21
CA LEU A 27 6.02 13.89 0.93
C LEU A 27 6.57 13.71 2.35
N LEU A 28 7.90 13.78 2.54
CA LEU A 28 8.54 13.70 3.86
C LEU A 28 8.16 14.88 4.75
N ILE A 29 8.08 16.10 4.20
CA ILE A 29 7.59 17.28 4.91
C ILE A 29 6.11 17.08 5.29
N GLN A 30 5.29 16.59 4.35
CA GLN A 30 3.89 16.28 4.63
C GLN A 30 3.74 15.24 5.76
N GLY A 31 4.60 14.22 5.77
CA GLY A 31 4.69 13.22 6.83
C GLY A 31 5.19 13.78 8.17
N ALA A 32 6.10 14.75 8.16
CA ALA A 32 6.63 15.37 9.39
C ALA A 32 5.52 16.10 10.16
N LEU A 33 4.55 16.67 9.45
CA LEU A 33 3.37 17.32 10.01
C LEU A 33 2.35 16.33 10.62
N LEU A 34 2.60 15.02 10.56
CA LEU A 34 1.87 13.99 11.33
C LEU A 34 2.52 13.69 12.68
N HIS A 35 3.64 14.32 13.00
CA HIS A 35 4.28 14.17 14.30
C HIS A 35 3.29 14.56 15.43
N PRO A 36 3.24 13.85 16.56
CA PRO A 36 2.31 14.13 17.67
C PRO A 36 2.31 15.58 18.15
N TYR A 37 3.47 16.26 18.04
CA TYR A 37 3.59 17.69 18.34
C TYR A 37 2.79 18.61 17.40
N TYR A 38 2.75 18.30 16.09
CA TYR A 38 2.11 19.14 15.06
C TYR A 38 0.69 18.70 14.71
N GLU A 39 0.32 17.43 14.94
CA GLU A 39 -1.01 16.93 14.61
C GLU A 39 -2.17 17.72 15.26
N PRO A 40 -2.07 18.14 16.54
CA PRO A 40 -3.11 18.92 17.20
C PRO A 40 -3.26 20.33 16.64
N ASP A 41 -2.24 20.87 15.97
CA ASP A 41 -2.25 22.24 15.43
C ASP A 41 -3.11 22.37 14.16
N PRO A 42 -4.16 23.22 14.16
CA PRO A 42 -4.96 23.49 12.96
C PRO A 42 -4.17 24.03 11.77
N GLN A 43 -3.10 24.81 11.99
CA GLN A 43 -2.31 25.38 10.89
C GLN A 43 -1.47 24.30 10.20
N ALA A 44 -0.73 23.49 10.96
CA ALA A 44 -0.02 22.32 10.44
C ALA A 44 -0.93 21.41 9.60
N ARG A 45 -2.18 21.19 10.02
CA ARG A 45 -3.16 20.41 9.24
C ARG A 45 -3.56 21.07 7.93
N LYS A 46 -3.76 22.39 7.91
CA LYS A 46 -4.04 23.12 6.67
C LYS A 46 -2.86 23.05 5.70
N ILE A 47 -1.63 23.21 6.20
CA ILE A 47 -0.41 23.07 5.40
C ILE A 47 -0.32 21.66 4.82
N ARG A 48 -0.55 20.63 5.64
CA ARG A 48 -0.56 19.23 5.19
C ARG A 48 -1.59 18.93 4.12
N ALA A 49 -2.77 19.55 4.21
CA ALA A 49 -3.81 19.46 3.19
C ALA A 49 -3.41 20.16 1.88
N TRP A 50 -2.76 21.33 1.96
CA TRP A 50 -2.23 22.06 0.80
C TRP A 50 -1.02 21.38 0.14
N LEU A 51 -0.22 20.64 0.89
CA LEU A 51 0.91 19.86 0.34
C LEU A 51 0.44 18.66 -0.50
N ALA A 52 -0.78 18.17 -0.31
CA ALA A 52 -1.31 17.04 -1.07
C ALA A 52 -1.44 17.32 -2.58
N PRO A 53 -2.14 18.38 -3.05
CA PRO A 53 -2.21 18.67 -4.48
C PRO A 53 -0.83 18.95 -5.09
N VAL A 54 0.10 19.56 -4.33
CA VAL A 54 1.48 19.77 -4.78
C VAL A 54 2.20 18.43 -4.97
N THR A 55 2.10 17.52 -3.99
CA THR A 55 2.71 16.19 -4.05
C THR A 55 2.15 15.38 -5.22
N ILE A 56 0.82 15.41 -5.41
CA ILE A 56 0.14 14.72 -6.52
C ILE A 56 0.61 15.28 -7.87
N PHE A 57 0.66 16.61 -8.01
CA PHE A 57 1.15 17.25 -9.23
C PHE A 57 2.59 16.84 -9.53
N LEU A 58 3.49 16.91 -8.55
CA LEU A 58 4.89 16.52 -8.72
C LEU A 58 5.04 15.03 -9.04
N ALA A 59 4.25 14.16 -8.40
CA ALA A 59 4.26 12.72 -8.66
C ALA A 59 3.87 12.40 -10.11
N ILE A 60 2.80 13.03 -10.62
CA ILE A 60 2.33 12.83 -12.00
C ILE A 60 3.31 13.46 -13.00
N TYR A 61 3.78 14.68 -12.73
CA TYR A 61 4.68 15.42 -13.61
C TYR A 61 6.02 14.69 -13.81
N SER A 62 6.63 14.23 -12.71
CA SER A 62 7.89 13.47 -12.73
C SER A 62 7.74 12.04 -13.23
N GLN A 63 6.53 11.55 -13.54
CA GLN A 63 6.35 10.16 -13.95
C GLN A 63 7.03 9.90 -15.29
N LYS A 64 6.85 10.79 -16.28
CA LYS A 64 7.43 10.61 -17.63
C LYS A 64 8.95 10.53 -17.62
N THR A 65 9.58 11.29 -16.73
CA THR A 65 11.03 11.39 -16.62
C THR A 65 11.66 10.28 -15.78
N ARG A 66 10.84 9.49 -15.06
CA ARG A 66 11.25 8.29 -14.32
C ARG A 66 11.09 7.00 -15.13
N LEU A 67 10.58 7.08 -16.36
CA LEU A 67 10.44 5.92 -17.24
C LEU A 67 11.78 5.60 -17.92
N PHE A 68 12.12 4.33 -17.92
CA PHE A 68 13.18 3.74 -18.73
C PHE A 68 12.71 3.61 -20.18
N HIS A 69 13.56 4.01 -21.11
CA HIS A 69 13.28 3.97 -22.55
C HIS A 69 14.21 2.97 -23.24
N PRO A 70 13.74 2.28 -24.30
CA PRO A 70 12.40 2.36 -24.92
C PRO A 70 11.28 1.73 -24.07
N LEU A 71 10.06 2.26 -24.17
CA LEU A 71 8.96 1.89 -23.27
C LEU A 71 8.48 0.44 -23.46
N GLU A 72 8.55 -0.07 -24.68
CA GLU A 72 8.15 -1.43 -25.05
C GLU A 72 8.99 -2.48 -24.30
N ASP A 73 10.30 -2.27 -24.25
CA ASP A 73 11.25 -3.22 -23.64
C ASP A 73 11.23 -3.14 -22.11
N TYR A 74 11.07 -1.93 -21.57
CA TYR A 74 11.11 -1.69 -20.12
C TYR A 74 9.74 -1.57 -19.46
N LEU A 75 8.66 -1.98 -20.14
CA LEU A 75 7.29 -1.88 -19.62
C LEU A 75 7.14 -2.50 -18.21
N HIS A 76 7.72 -3.67 -18.00
CA HIS A 76 7.70 -4.38 -16.71
C HIS A 76 8.49 -3.64 -15.61
N ILE A 77 9.64 -3.06 -15.95
CA ILE A 77 10.45 -2.25 -15.01
C ILE A 77 9.69 -0.98 -14.67
N ASN A 78 9.23 -0.24 -15.68
CA ASN A 78 8.47 0.99 -15.55
C ASN A 78 7.20 0.82 -14.71
N TYR A 79 6.48 -0.29 -14.91
CA TYR A 79 5.34 -0.66 -14.09
C TYR A 79 5.72 -0.75 -12.59
N CYS A 80 6.81 -1.46 -12.29
CA CYS A 80 7.25 -1.73 -10.93
C CYS A 80 7.87 -0.52 -10.22
N VAL A 81 8.71 0.26 -10.92
CA VAL A 81 9.55 1.30 -10.29
C VAL A 81 9.04 2.72 -10.49
N ALA A 82 8.17 2.95 -11.48
CA ALA A 82 7.59 4.27 -11.74
C ALA A 82 6.09 4.30 -11.43
N ALA A 83 5.30 3.39 -12.00
CA ALA A 83 3.84 3.47 -11.91
C ALA A 83 3.30 3.10 -10.53
N ILE A 84 3.66 1.93 -9.99
CA ILE A 84 3.25 1.51 -8.64
C ILE A 84 3.64 2.55 -7.58
N PRO A 85 4.91 3.02 -7.51
CA PRO A 85 5.29 4.02 -6.52
C PRO A 85 4.56 5.34 -6.71
N THR A 86 4.31 5.78 -7.95
CA THR A 86 3.56 7.03 -8.22
C THR A 86 2.13 6.93 -7.70
N PHE A 87 1.43 5.83 -8.01
CA PHE A 87 0.09 5.58 -7.50
C PHE A 87 0.07 5.55 -5.97
N HIS A 88 1.02 4.84 -5.36
CA HIS A 88 1.12 4.73 -3.91
C HIS A 88 1.39 6.09 -3.25
N ILE A 89 2.33 6.89 -3.78
CA ILE A 89 2.63 8.24 -3.30
C ILE A 89 1.38 9.13 -3.32
N ILE A 90 0.59 9.08 -4.41
CA ILE A 90 -0.67 9.83 -4.51
C ILE A 90 -1.64 9.40 -3.41
N CYS A 91 -1.82 8.10 -3.20
CA CYS A 91 -2.71 7.56 -2.17
C CYS A 91 -2.25 7.94 -0.76
N VAL A 92 -0.95 7.86 -0.49
CA VAL A 92 -0.35 8.24 0.79
C VAL A 92 -0.49 9.74 1.04
N ALA A 93 -0.27 10.59 0.02
CA ALA A 93 -0.45 12.03 0.15
C ALA A 93 -1.88 12.41 0.55
N LEU A 94 -2.89 11.72 -0.01
CA LEU A 94 -4.30 11.89 0.35
C LEU A 94 -4.61 11.38 1.77
N GLN A 95 -4.01 10.24 2.16
CA GLN A 95 -4.13 9.71 3.51
C GLN A 95 -3.54 10.66 4.54
N TYR A 96 -2.32 11.16 4.32
CA TYR A 96 -1.67 12.13 5.20
C TYR A 96 -2.48 13.42 5.33
N ALA A 97 -2.98 13.96 4.22
CA ALA A 97 -3.82 15.16 4.24
C ALA A 97 -5.06 15.02 5.13
N SER A 98 -5.69 13.84 5.08
CA SER A 98 -6.98 13.58 5.73
C SER A 98 -6.87 13.00 7.14
N HIS A 99 -5.69 12.50 7.51
CA HIS A 99 -5.46 11.82 8.78
C HIS A 99 -5.76 12.70 9.99
N ARG A 100 -6.27 12.08 11.05
CA ARG A 100 -6.58 12.71 12.35
C ARG A 100 -6.16 11.77 13.47
N GLY A 101 -5.57 12.33 14.51
CA GLY A 101 -5.06 11.61 15.67
C GLY A 101 -3.66 11.02 15.46
N PRO A 102 -3.18 10.20 16.41
CA PRO A 102 -1.82 9.67 16.39
C PRO A 102 -1.51 8.85 15.14
N ALA A 103 -0.29 8.95 14.65
CA ALA A 103 0.18 8.25 13.45
C ALA A 103 0.61 6.81 13.73
N ARG A 104 1.19 6.54 14.91
CA ARG A 104 1.67 5.21 15.32
C ARG A 104 0.63 4.51 16.18
N GLN A 105 0.52 3.19 16.02
CA GLN A 105 -0.40 2.38 16.82
C GLN A 105 -0.04 2.40 18.31
N ILE A 106 1.25 2.53 18.65
CA ILE A 106 1.72 2.64 20.04
C ILE A 106 1.19 3.93 20.69
N ASP A 107 1.17 5.03 19.94
CA ASP A 107 0.68 6.32 20.44
C ASP A 107 -0.84 6.31 20.60
N VAL A 108 -1.57 5.58 19.74
CA VAL A 108 -3.01 5.31 19.91
C VAL A 108 -3.26 4.54 21.22
N ALA A 109 -2.46 3.51 21.49
CA ALA A 109 -2.63 2.69 22.69
C ALA A 109 -2.36 3.47 23.99
N LYS A 110 -1.37 4.38 23.97
CA LYS A 110 -1.11 5.31 25.08
C LYS A 110 -2.28 6.26 25.29
N HIS A 111 -2.74 6.93 24.22
CA HIS A 111 -3.85 7.87 24.30
C HIS A 111 -5.13 7.21 24.82
N LYS A 112 -5.42 5.97 24.40
CA LYS A 112 -6.57 5.21 24.91
C LYS A 112 -6.44 4.91 26.41
N LYS A 113 -5.23 4.60 26.88
CA LYS A 113 -4.97 4.31 28.29
C LYS A 113 -5.13 5.57 29.17
N ASP A 114 -4.74 6.73 28.64
CA ASP A 114 -4.89 8.02 29.31
C ASP A 114 -6.36 8.49 29.34
N ASP A 115 -7.17 8.13 28.33
CA ASP A 115 -8.61 8.43 28.29
C ASP A 115 -9.44 7.48 29.19
N ASP A 116 -8.96 6.25 29.42
CA ASP A 116 -9.63 5.21 30.20
C ASP A 116 -9.24 5.20 31.71
N GLU A 117 -8.26 6.01 32.15
CA GLU A 117 -7.94 6.19 33.58
C GLU A 117 -8.82 7.31 34.20
N PRO A 118 -9.85 6.99 35.02
CA PRO A 118 -10.41 7.98 35.91
C PRO A 118 -9.36 8.31 36.97
N ALA A 119 -9.15 9.60 37.25
CA ALA A 119 -8.34 10.05 38.37
C ALA A 119 -8.89 9.46 39.67
N SER A 120 -8.34 8.33 40.13
CA SER A 120 -8.67 7.76 41.43
C SER A 120 -7.56 8.09 42.41
N SER A 121 -7.85 9.07 43.28
CA SER A 121 -7.42 9.02 44.67
C SER A 121 -7.71 7.63 45.26
N SER A 122 -6.83 7.23 46.16
CA SER A 122 -6.89 6.04 47.02
C SER A 122 -8.31 5.64 47.45
N ASP A 123 -8.63 4.35 47.37
CA ASP A 123 -8.77 3.50 48.55
C ASP A 123 -9.04 2.03 48.16
N THR A 124 -8.64 1.17 49.07
CA THR A 124 -8.67 -0.30 49.18
C THR A 124 -10.01 -0.99 48.86
N ASP A 125 -9.98 -2.12 48.13
CA ASP A 125 -10.14 -3.49 48.68
C ASP A 125 -10.65 -4.53 47.64
N SER A 126 -9.97 -5.69 47.68
CA SER A 126 -10.43 -7.09 47.55
C SER A 126 -11.24 -7.62 46.34
N ASP A 127 -10.77 -8.79 45.89
CA ASP A 127 -11.49 -10.00 45.45
C ASP A 127 -11.84 -10.26 43.96
N ASN A 128 -10.90 -10.96 43.32
CA ASN A 128 -11.02 -12.34 42.80
C ASN A 128 -12.31 -12.75 42.06
N SER A 129 -12.22 -12.97 40.73
CA SER A 129 -12.66 -14.23 40.11
C SER A 129 -12.26 -14.32 38.63
N SER A 130 -11.69 -15.48 38.29
CA SER A 130 -11.35 -15.97 36.97
C SER A 130 -12.59 -16.35 36.13
N SER A 131 -12.56 -16.07 34.83
CA SER A 131 -13.07 -17.04 33.83
C SER A 131 -12.52 -16.74 32.44
N ILE A 132 -11.65 -17.63 31.98
CA ILE A 132 -11.37 -17.86 30.57
C ILE A 132 -12.60 -18.52 29.95
N THR A 133 -13.18 -17.92 28.91
CA THR A 133 -13.93 -18.67 27.89
C THR A 133 -13.68 -18.07 26.52
N ASN A 134 -13.02 -18.86 25.67
CA ASN A 134 -13.00 -18.71 24.23
C ASN A 134 -14.44 -18.78 23.69
N SER A 135 -14.78 -17.93 22.73
CA SER A 135 -15.73 -18.27 21.66
C SER A 135 -15.50 -17.38 20.45
N ASP A 136 -15.24 -18.07 19.34
CA ASP A 136 -15.14 -17.57 17.98
C ASP A 136 -16.45 -16.93 17.47
N SER A 137 -16.27 -16.13 16.42
CA SER A 137 -17.28 -15.67 15.47
C SER A 137 -18.28 -14.62 15.96
N GLN A 138 -18.10 -13.38 15.50
CA GLN A 138 -19.06 -12.76 14.58
C GLN A 138 -18.51 -11.43 14.04
N VAL A 139 -18.66 -11.29 12.73
CA VAL A 139 -18.41 -10.08 11.96
C VAL A 139 -19.47 -9.05 12.39
N THR A 140 -19.06 -7.99 13.07
CA THR A 140 -19.96 -6.85 13.32
C THR A 140 -19.52 -5.65 12.46
N PRO A 141 -20.39 -5.16 11.57
CA PRO A 141 -20.16 -3.95 10.80
C PRO A 141 -20.41 -2.71 11.66
N THR A 142 -19.58 -1.68 11.49
CA THR A 142 -19.80 -0.35 12.05
C THR A 142 -21.09 0.23 11.49
N ILE A 143 -22.19 0.05 12.22
CA ILE A 143 -23.47 0.71 11.98
C ILE A 143 -23.41 2.07 12.67
N VAL A 144 -23.25 3.12 11.88
CA VAL A 144 -23.57 4.49 12.28
C VAL A 144 -25.10 4.59 12.28
N VAL A 145 -25.75 4.37 13.42
CA VAL A 145 -27.16 4.72 13.63
C VAL A 145 -27.22 5.99 14.47
N GLN A 146 -27.58 7.08 13.78
CA GLN A 146 -28.23 8.23 14.41
C GLN A 146 -29.54 7.75 15.05
N ALA A 147 -29.56 7.64 16.38
CA ALA A 147 -30.80 7.61 17.14
C ALA A 147 -31.00 8.98 17.81
N ARG A 148 -31.73 9.85 17.13
CA ARG A 148 -32.29 11.09 17.68
C ARG A 148 -33.32 10.71 18.75
N ARG A 149 -32.97 10.83 20.03
CA ARG A 149 -33.95 10.82 21.14
C ARG A 149 -33.98 12.19 21.78
N VAL A 150 -35.08 12.90 21.56
CA VAL A 150 -35.42 14.12 22.28
C VAL A 150 -35.92 13.72 23.66
N SER A 151 -35.23 14.13 24.72
CA SER A 151 -35.83 14.32 26.05
C SER A 151 -35.21 15.54 26.73
N LYS A 152 -36.06 16.53 27.03
CA LYS A 152 -35.75 17.78 27.72
C LYS A 152 -35.36 17.52 29.19
N THR A 153 -34.20 18.00 29.64
CA THR A 153 -34.00 18.59 30.99
C THR A 153 -32.76 19.49 31.03
N ALA A 154 -32.78 20.47 31.93
CA ALA A 154 -32.05 21.75 32.00
C ALA A 154 -30.50 21.69 32.15
N PRO A 155 -29.77 22.82 32.00
CA PRO A 155 -28.37 22.85 31.59
C PRO A 155 -27.40 22.72 32.77
N LYS A 156 -26.50 21.74 32.71
CA LYS A 156 -25.25 21.78 33.50
C LYS A 156 -24.16 22.40 32.63
N LYS A 157 -23.63 23.54 33.08
CA LYS A 157 -22.45 24.21 32.52
C LYS A 157 -21.29 23.22 32.44
N SER A 158 -21.04 22.66 31.26
CA SER A 158 -19.82 21.94 30.93
C SER A 158 -18.68 22.95 30.94
N LYS A 159 -17.86 22.93 31.98
CA LYS A 159 -16.56 23.60 32.00
C LYS A 159 -15.78 23.11 30.78
N THR A 160 -15.43 24.03 29.89
CA THR A 160 -14.43 23.81 28.85
C THR A 160 -13.13 23.41 29.54
N ILE A 161 -12.86 22.11 29.63
CA ILE A 161 -11.52 21.61 29.96
C ILE A 161 -10.70 21.83 28.69
N VAL A 162 -9.99 22.96 28.67
CA VAL A 162 -8.91 23.20 27.73
C VAL A 162 -7.88 22.11 28.02
N PRO A 163 -7.53 21.22 27.08
CA PRO A 163 -6.44 20.29 27.29
C PRO A 163 -5.20 21.13 27.49
N THR A 164 -4.66 21.03 28.70
CA THR A 164 -3.48 21.79 29.10
C THR A 164 -2.35 21.27 28.23
N LYS A 165 -1.90 22.09 27.27
CA LYS A 165 -0.67 21.82 26.50
C LYS A 165 0.44 21.56 27.52
N SER A 166 0.83 20.32 27.70
CA SER A 166 2.17 20.04 28.21
C SER A 166 3.12 20.79 27.27
N LYS A 167 3.99 21.63 27.85
CA LYS A 167 5.03 22.35 27.11
C LYS A 167 6.09 21.34 26.67
N GLU A 168 5.76 20.47 25.73
CA GLU A 168 6.78 19.75 24.99
C GLU A 168 7.56 20.78 24.16
N SER A 169 8.88 20.74 24.24
CA SER A 169 9.75 21.54 23.38
C SER A 169 9.50 21.16 21.92
N PRO A 170 9.60 22.10 20.97
CA PRO A 170 9.47 21.76 19.55
C PRO A 170 10.47 20.65 19.18
N PRO A 171 10.02 19.61 18.45
CA PRO A 171 10.90 18.50 18.07
C PRO A 171 12.03 19.02 17.21
N SER A 172 13.21 18.42 17.36
CA SER A 172 14.36 18.79 16.53
C SER A 172 14.09 18.44 15.06
N ILE A 173 14.71 19.18 14.12
CA ILE A 173 14.63 18.86 12.68
C ILE A 173 15.05 17.40 12.43
N GLY A 174 16.05 16.92 13.18
CA GLY A 174 16.50 15.54 13.10
C GLY A 174 15.45 14.51 13.53
N GLU A 175 14.68 14.81 14.56
CA GLU A 175 13.58 13.97 15.03
C GLU A 175 12.44 13.92 14.01
N LEU A 176 12.10 15.06 13.40
CA LEU A 176 11.09 15.13 12.33
C LEU A 176 11.52 14.36 11.09
N ALA A 177 12.77 14.55 10.65
CA ALA A 177 13.34 13.82 9.53
C ALA A 177 13.35 12.31 9.82
N ARG A 178 13.76 11.90 11.01
CA ARG A 178 13.71 10.50 11.47
C ARG A 178 12.28 9.97 11.39
N PHE A 179 11.32 10.68 11.97
CA PHE A 179 9.92 10.27 11.99
C PHE A 179 9.35 10.06 10.58
N SER A 180 9.56 11.02 9.68
CA SER A 180 9.11 10.95 8.30
C SER A 180 9.80 9.85 7.50
N ILE A 181 11.12 9.69 7.65
CA ILE A 181 11.87 8.65 6.95
C ILE A 181 11.34 7.28 7.36
N TRP A 182 11.22 6.99 8.66
CA TRP A 182 10.67 5.71 9.15
C TRP A 182 9.26 5.42 8.67
N MET A 183 8.46 6.48 8.58
CA MET A 183 7.10 6.39 8.12
C MET A 183 7.02 5.99 6.64
N THR A 184 7.82 6.65 5.80
CA THR A 184 7.86 6.40 4.35
C THR A 184 8.67 5.17 3.97
N SER A 185 9.62 4.74 4.81
CA SER A 185 10.50 3.60 4.53
C SER A 185 9.90 2.26 4.93
N SER A 186 8.75 2.22 5.61
CA SER A 186 8.02 0.99 5.89
C SER A 186 7.10 0.67 4.71
N PRO A 187 7.48 -0.23 3.78
CA PRO A 187 6.74 -0.47 2.54
C PRO A 187 5.32 -1.03 2.77
N ARG A 188 5.01 -1.44 4.01
CA ARG A 188 3.69 -1.95 4.41
C ARG A 188 3.01 -1.12 5.49
N SER A 189 3.66 -0.04 5.92
CA SER A 189 3.20 0.82 7.02
C SER A 189 2.84 0.06 8.30
N LEU A 190 3.49 -1.09 8.54
CA LEU A 190 3.22 -1.92 9.72
C LEU A 190 3.70 -1.17 10.96
N GLY A 191 2.83 -1.09 11.98
CA GLY A 191 3.05 -0.26 13.17
C GLY A 191 2.44 1.16 13.10
N TYR A 192 1.93 1.58 11.93
CA TYR A 192 1.21 2.84 11.75
C TYR A 192 -0.30 2.61 11.62
N VAL A 193 -1.10 3.66 11.87
CA VAL A 193 -2.58 3.59 11.87
C VAL A 193 -3.14 3.26 10.48
N TRP A 194 -2.41 3.57 9.42
CA TRP A 194 -2.77 3.22 8.05
C TRP A 194 -2.20 1.87 7.57
N GLY A 195 -1.46 1.15 8.41
CA GLY A 195 -1.12 -0.25 8.15
C GLY A 195 -2.39 -1.12 8.11
N PRO A 196 -2.38 -2.27 7.40
CA PRO A 196 -3.49 -3.20 7.43
C PRO A 196 -3.74 -3.67 8.87
N PRO A 197 -5.01 -3.75 9.34
CA PRO A 197 -5.30 -4.17 10.69
C PRO A 197 -4.88 -5.64 10.90
N ALA A 198 -4.54 -6.01 12.13
CA ALA A 198 -4.08 -7.37 12.46
C ALA A 198 -5.09 -8.47 12.08
N SER A 199 -6.39 -8.15 12.02
CA SER A 199 -7.46 -9.05 11.54
C SER A 199 -7.38 -9.37 10.05
N VAL A 200 -6.71 -8.53 9.27
CA VAL A 200 -6.50 -8.69 7.83
C VAL A 200 -5.12 -9.26 7.56
N LEU A 201 -4.09 -8.73 8.22
CA LEU A 201 -2.72 -9.16 8.09
C LEU A 201 -2.12 -9.38 9.48
N SER A 202 -2.18 -10.61 9.94
CA SER A 202 -1.57 -11.00 11.22
C SER A 202 -0.05 -10.84 11.15
N PRO A 203 0.61 -10.44 12.25
CA PRO A 203 2.06 -10.48 12.35
C PRO A 203 2.61 -11.85 11.94
N ALA A 204 3.77 -11.85 11.29
CA ALA A 204 4.44 -13.09 10.96
C ALA A 204 4.87 -13.81 12.26
N PRO A 205 4.93 -15.14 12.26
CA PRO A 205 5.46 -15.87 13.40
C PRO A 205 6.90 -15.42 13.66
N ASN A 206 7.25 -15.20 14.93
CA ASN A 206 8.61 -14.85 15.33
C ASN A 206 9.55 -15.99 14.92
N ARG A 207 10.53 -15.67 14.08
CA ARG A 207 11.48 -16.63 13.53
C ARG A 207 12.91 -16.15 13.75
N PRO A 208 13.85 -17.07 14.05
CA PRO A 208 15.26 -16.70 14.08
C PRO A 208 15.71 -16.27 12.68
N MET A 209 16.64 -15.30 12.63
CA MET A 209 17.08 -14.66 11.38
C MET A 209 17.52 -15.66 10.31
N GLY A 210 18.25 -16.72 10.68
CA GLY A 210 18.67 -17.76 9.71
C GLY A 210 17.49 -18.48 9.03
N LYS A 211 16.44 -18.83 9.78
CA LYS A 211 15.23 -19.45 9.20
C LYS A 211 14.44 -18.45 8.36
N PHE A 212 14.42 -17.18 8.76
CA PHE A 212 13.80 -16.11 7.99
C PHE A 212 14.50 -15.93 6.63
N LEU A 213 15.84 -15.82 6.63
CA LEU A 213 16.64 -15.70 5.42
C LEU A 213 16.51 -16.92 4.51
N LEU A 214 16.59 -18.13 5.06
CA LEU A 214 16.42 -19.36 4.29
C LEU A 214 15.06 -19.39 3.57
N ARG A 215 13.99 -18.99 4.27
CA ARG A 215 12.66 -18.88 3.67
C ARG A 215 12.59 -17.79 2.61
N LEU A 216 13.20 -16.62 2.86
CA LEU A 216 13.20 -15.49 1.93
C LEU A 216 13.92 -15.84 0.63
N PHE A 217 15.12 -16.42 0.71
CA PHE A 217 15.87 -16.88 -0.46
C PHE A 217 15.20 -18.06 -1.16
N GLY A 218 14.67 -19.02 -0.40
CA GLY A 218 13.88 -20.12 -0.96
C GLY A 218 12.68 -19.62 -1.77
N ARG A 219 11.97 -18.60 -1.26
CA ARG A 219 10.87 -17.96 -1.98
C ARG A 219 11.34 -17.22 -3.23
N LEU A 220 12.47 -16.52 -3.19
CA LEU A 220 13.03 -15.88 -4.39
C LEU A 220 13.29 -16.91 -5.49
N VAL A 221 13.95 -18.02 -5.16
CA VAL A 221 14.23 -19.09 -6.13
C VAL A 221 12.94 -19.71 -6.66
N VAL A 222 12.01 -20.12 -5.77
CA VAL A 222 10.75 -20.75 -6.18
C VAL A 222 9.90 -19.80 -7.03
N ASN A 223 9.76 -18.54 -6.64
CA ASN A 223 9.00 -17.56 -7.41
C ASN A 223 9.65 -17.27 -8.76
N GLN A 224 10.98 -17.21 -8.83
CA GLN A 224 11.68 -17.01 -10.10
C GLN A 224 11.48 -18.20 -11.06
N LEU A 225 11.64 -19.43 -10.56
CA LEU A 225 11.42 -20.64 -11.36
C LEU A 225 9.95 -20.75 -11.82
N ALA A 226 9.00 -20.50 -10.92
CA ALA A 226 7.58 -20.50 -11.24
C ALA A 226 7.24 -19.40 -12.26
N LEU A 227 7.79 -18.20 -12.11
CA LEU A 227 7.63 -17.11 -13.06
C LEU A 227 8.12 -17.49 -14.45
N ILE A 228 9.33 -18.07 -14.57
CA ILE A 228 9.86 -18.56 -15.85
C ILE A 228 8.93 -19.62 -16.45
N ALA A 229 8.48 -20.59 -15.66
CA ALA A 229 7.58 -21.65 -16.12
C ALA A 229 6.25 -21.08 -16.63
N PHE A 230 5.59 -20.20 -15.89
CA PHE A 230 4.33 -19.61 -16.33
C PHE A 230 4.51 -18.64 -17.50
N CYS A 231 5.60 -17.86 -17.56
CA CYS A 231 5.93 -17.02 -18.71
C CYS A 231 6.17 -17.83 -19.98
N SER A 232 6.77 -19.02 -19.87
CA SER A 232 6.99 -19.91 -21.02
C SER A 232 5.69 -20.37 -21.69
N ILE A 233 4.56 -20.31 -20.97
CA ILE A 233 3.22 -20.58 -21.49
C ILE A 233 2.54 -19.26 -21.87
N ALA A 234 2.55 -18.27 -20.97
CA ALA A 234 1.79 -17.03 -21.11
C ALA A 234 2.25 -16.15 -22.27
N LEU A 235 3.56 -16.09 -22.55
CA LEU A 235 4.09 -15.23 -23.61
C LEU A 235 3.79 -15.78 -25.02
N PRO A 236 4.05 -17.07 -25.35
CA PRO A 236 3.73 -17.59 -26.68
C PRO A 236 2.22 -17.57 -26.98
N THR A 237 1.40 -17.90 -25.98
CA THR A 237 -0.06 -17.85 -26.11
C THR A 237 -0.60 -16.44 -26.30
N ALA A 238 0.03 -15.41 -25.72
CA ALA A 238 -0.34 -14.02 -25.95
C ALA A 238 0.15 -13.50 -27.31
N ALA A 239 1.29 -13.99 -27.79
CA ALA A 239 1.85 -13.61 -29.09
C ALA A 239 1.13 -14.31 -30.27
N HIS A 240 0.47 -15.43 -30.04
CA HIS A 240 -0.23 -16.17 -31.08
C HIS A 240 -1.49 -15.40 -31.57
N PRO A 241 -1.74 -15.31 -32.90
CA PRO A 241 -2.88 -14.56 -33.43
C PRO A 241 -4.25 -15.09 -32.97
N GLU A 242 -4.36 -16.41 -32.78
CA GLU A 242 -5.56 -17.05 -32.20
C GLU A 242 -5.45 -17.29 -30.69
N LYS A 243 -4.56 -16.56 -30.02
CA LYS A 243 -4.28 -16.64 -28.58
C LYS A 243 -3.93 -18.08 -28.13
N ILE A 244 -4.29 -18.42 -26.89
CA ILE A 244 -4.10 -19.74 -26.29
C ILE A 244 -4.70 -20.88 -27.10
N TYR A 245 -5.83 -20.67 -27.79
CA TYR A 245 -6.49 -21.74 -28.54
C TYR A 245 -5.59 -22.19 -29.68
N GLY A 246 -5.13 -21.26 -30.51
CA GLY A 246 -4.24 -21.60 -31.62
C GLY A 246 -2.89 -22.12 -31.16
N TRP A 247 -2.33 -21.58 -30.05
CA TRP A 247 -1.08 -22.10 -29.49
C TRP A 247 -1.24 -23.54 -28.98
N LEU A 248 -2.31 -23.87 -28.25
CA LEU A 248 -2.59 -25.25 -27.83
C LEU A 248 -2.85 -26.16 -29.02
N ASN A 249 -3.56 -25.66 -30.03
CA ASN A 249 -3.90 -26.42 -31.23
C ASN A 249 -2.66 -26.86 -32.04
N GLN A 250 -1.51 -26.22 -31.86
CA GLN A 250 -0.23 -26.65 -32.45
C GLN A 250 0.31 -27.95 -31.84
N TYR A 251 -0.11 -28.30 -30.62
CA TYR A 251 0.37 -29.48 -29.88
C TYR A 251 -0.71 -30.53 -29.67
N VAL A 252 -1.97 -30.11 -29.64
CA VAL A 252 -3.13 -30.95 -29.36
C VAL A 252 -4.17 -30.58 -30.40
N ASP A 253 -4.55 -31.51 -31.29
CA ASP A 253 -5.60 -31.27 -32.29
C ASP A 253 -6.96 -31.06 -31.60
N LEU A 254 -7.27 -29.82 -31.23
CA LEU A 254 -8.46 -29.45 -30.51
C LEU A 254 -9.62 -29.22 -31.49
N PRO A 255 -10.84 -29.68 -31.16
CA PRO A 255 -11.99 -29.44 -32.03
C PRO A 255 -12.37 -27.95 -31.99
N ASP A 256 -12.53 -27.36 -33.18
CA ASP A 256 -12.88 -25.95 -33.35
C ASP A 256 -14.36 -25.69 -33.03
N THR A 257 -14.65 -25.63 -31.73
CA THR A 257 -15.99 -25.34 -31.21
C THR A 257 -15.95 -24.12 -30.30
N TRP A 258 -17.05 -23.38 -30.26
CA TRP A 258 -17.18 -22.19 -29.41
C TRP A 258 -16.94 -22.51 -27.92
N LEU A 259 -17.33 -23.71 -27.46
CA LEU A 259 -17.10 -24.17 -26.08
C LEU A 259 -15.62 -24.33 -25.78
N VAL A 260 -14.86 -24.99 -26.65
CA VAL A 260 -13.42 -25.18 -26.48
C VAL A 260 -12.71 -23.83 -26.46
N ARG A 261 -13.03 -22.93 -27.40
CA ARG A 261 -12.49 -21.57 -27.41
C ARG A 261 -12.80 -20.81 -26.11
N PHE A 262 -14.04 -20.88 -25.62
CA PHE A 262 -14.45 -20.25 -24.36
C PHE A 262 -13.64 -20.78 -23.16
N PHE A 263 -13.53 -22.10 -23.00
CA PHE A 263 -12.77 -22.71 -21.90
C PHE A 263 -11.28 -22.43 -22.00
N CYS A 264 -10.70 -22.47 -23.21
CA CYS A 264 -9.31 -22.10 -23.47
C CYS A 264 -9.05 -20.65 -23.02
N GLU A 265 -9.91 -19.69 -23.40
CA GLU A 265 -9.78 -18.30 -22.97
C GLU A 265 -9.88 -18.13 -21.44
N LYS A 266 -10.68 -18.94 -20.75
CA LYS A 266 -10.73 -18.93 -19.27
C LYS A 266 -9.50 -19.58 -18.64
N ALA A 267 -9.03 -20.69 -19.19
CA ALA A 267 -7.82 -21.38 -18.72
C ALA A 267 -6.59 -20.47 -18.83
N PHE A 268 -6.53 -19.61 -19.85
CA PHE A 268 -5.46 -18.64 -20.06
C PHE A 268 -5.31 -17.60 -18.94
N MET A 269 -6.37 -17.34 -18.18
CA MET A 269 -6.30 -16.44 -17.03
C MET A 269 -5.39 -16.99 -15.94
N LEU A 270 -5.22 -18.31 -15.86
CA LEU A 270 -4.43 -18.95 -14.80
C LEU A 270 -2.92 -18.70 -14.96
N PRO A 271 -2.28 -18.94 -16.13
CA PRO A 271 -0.88 -18.56 -16.34
C PRO A 271 -0.64 -17.07 -16.09
N TRP A 272 -1.49 -16.19 -16.60
CA TRP A 272 -1.33 -14.74 -16.42
C TRP A 272 -1.51 -14.27 -14.97
N GLY A 273 -2.52 -14.78 -14.27
CA GLY A 273 -2.68 -14.52 -12.84
C GLY A 273 -1.49 -15.00 -12.03
N SER A 274 -0.90 -16.13 -12.41
CA SER A 274 0.29 -16.71 -11.76
C SER A 274 1.55 -15.90 -12.04
N VAL A 275 1.75 -15.42 -13.28
CA VAL A 275 2.83 -14.48 -13.63
C VAL A 275 2.74 -13.25 -12.71
N GLY A 276 1.57 -12.62 -12.62
CA GLY A 276 1.37 -11.48 -11.72
C GLY A 276 1.72 -11.83 -10.27
N LEU A 277 1.12 -12.88 -9.72
CA LEU A 277 1.36 -13.31 -8.34
C LEU A 277 2.84 -13.50 -8.03
N HIS A 278 3.57 -14.24 -8.87
CA HIS A 278 4.99 -14.51 -8.65
C HIS A 278 5.86 -13.26 -8.86
N SER A 279 5.56 -12.40 -9.84
CA SER A 279 6.28 -11.14 -10.04
C SER A 279 6.16 -10.21 -8.84
N PHE A 280 4.94 -10.02 -8.31
CA PHE A 280 4.72 -9.17 -7.14
C PHE A 280 5.38 -9.75 -5.88
N ASP A 281 5.35 -11.07 -5.68
CA ASP A 281 6.00 -11.71 -4.54
C ASP A 281 7.53 -11.59 -4.63
N LEU A 282 8.09 -11.67 -5.84
CA LEU A 282 9.52 -11.46 -6.09
C LEU A 282 9.93 -10.03 -5.73
N VAL A 283 9.22 -9.02 -6.22
CA VAL A 283 9.46 -7.61 -5.88
C VAL A 283 9.33 -7.39 -4.37
N GLY A 284 8.31 -7.97 -3.74
CA GLY A 284 8.14 -7.93 -2.29
C GLY A 284 9.34 -8.52 -1.54
N CYS A 285 9.88 -9.66 -2.00
CA CYS A 285 11.08 -10.25 -1.39
C CYS A 285 12.31 -9.35 -1.57
N LEU A 286 12.50 -8.73 -2.74
CA LEU A 286 13.60 -7.80 -2.99
C LEU A 286 13.53 -6.55 -2.10
N LEU A 287 12.33 -6.00 -1.90
CA LEU A 287 12.13 -4.86 -0.97
C LEU A 287 12.45 -5.24 0.48
N ILE A 288 12.11 -6.45 0.92
CA ILE A 288 12.47 -6.96 2.25
C ILE A 288 14.00 -7.08 2.40
N ILE A 289 14.70 -7.58 1.37
CA ILE A 289 16.17 -7.65 1.38
C ILE A 289 16.77 -6.25 1.45
N TRP A 290 16.27 -5.33 0.62
CA TRP A 290 16.71 -3.94 0.63
C TRP A 290 16.55 -3.30 2.02
N GLU A 291 15.40 -3.49 2.65
CA GLU A 291 15.11 -2.96 3.98
C GLU A 291 15.99 -3.59 5.06
N LEU A 292 16.22 -4.91 4.99
CA LEU A 292 17.15 -5.60 5.89
C LEU A 292 18.58 -5.07 5.76
N VAL A 293 19.06 -4.89 4.52
CA VAL A 293 20.40 -4.35 4.24
C VAL A 293 20.52 -2.92 4.74
N TRP A 294 19.51 -2.09 4.47
CA TRP A 294 19.48 -0.69 4.93
C TRP A 294 19.48 -0.57 6.45
N ILE A 295 18.59 -1.30 7.14
CA ILE A 295 18.51 -1.29 8.62
C ILE A 295 19.80 -1.83 9.23
N THR A 296 20.30 -2.95 8.73
CA THR A 296 21.53 -3.57 9.26
C THR A 296 22.74 -2.67 9.02
N GLY A 297 22.89 -2.14 7.80
CA GLY A 297 23.95 -1.20 7.43
C GLY A 297 23.93 0.07 8.28
N ALA A 298 22.75 0.68 8.45
CA ALA A 298 22.59 1.85 9.31
C ALA A 298 22.97 1.55 10.78
N ARG A 299 22.67 0.33 11.29
CA ARG A 299 23.07 -0.08 12.65
C ARG A 299 24.55 -0.40 12.81
N LEU A 300 25.26 -0.71 11.72
CA LEU A 300 26.70 -0.94 11.72
C LEU A 300 27.47 0.39 11.74
N VAL A 301 26.96 1.40 11.01
CA VAL A 301 27.59 2.71 10.90
C VAL A 301 27.25 3.63 12.08
N LEU A 302 26.02 3.55 12.60
CA LEU A 302 25.55 4.47 13.64
C LEU A 302 25.87 3.98 15.07
N PRO A 303 26.40 4.87 15.95
CA PRO A 303 26.63 4.54 17.37
C PRO A 303 25.37 4.05 18.07
N SER A 304 25.51 3.15 19.06
CA SER A 304 24.40 2.64 19.91
C SER A 304 23.66 3.73 20.67
N THR A 305 24.34 4.82 20.99
CA THR A 305 23.78 5.99 21.69
C THR A 305 23.08 6.98 20.76
N SER A 306 23.21 6.81 19.44
CA SER A 306 22.63 7.73 18.47
C SER A 306 21.12 7.56 18.39
N LYS A 307 20.39 8.67 18.56
CA LYS A 307 18.94 8.74 18.30
C LYS A 307 18.58 8.46 16.84
N TRP A 308 19.53 8.46 15.91
CA TRP A 308 19.30 8.12 14.51
C TRP A 308 19.37 6.64 14.21
N ARG A 309 19.87 5.84 15.17
CA ARG A 309 20.00 4.40 14.98
C ARG A 309 18.60 3.77 14.82
N PRO A 310 18.36 3.00 13.74
CA PRO A 310 17.09 2.33 13.53
C PRO A 310 16.87 1.25 14.58
N GLU A 311 15.62 0.85 14.80
CA GLU A 311 15.32 -0.34 15.61
C GLU A 311 15.88 -1.61 14.95
N PRO A 312 16.14 -2.68 15.72
CA PRO A 312 16.55 -3.96 15.13
C PRO A 312 15.50 -4.45 14.13
N PHE A 313 15.96 -5.11 13.07
CA PHE A 313 15.06 -5.71 12.09
C PHE A 313 14.17 -6.77 12.77
N ASP A 314 12.86 -6.54 12.76
CA ASP A 314 11.87 -7.40 13.38
C ASP A 314 11.19 -8.29 12.34
N THR A 315 11.48 -9.59 12.38
CA THR A 315 10.93 -10.55 11.41
C THR A 315 9.41 -10.69 11.48
N THR A 316 8.77 -10.31 12.60
CA THR A 316 7.32 -10.38 12.75
C THR A 316 6.58 -9.36 11.89
N GLN A 317 7.26 -8.29 11.47
CA GLN A 317 6.73 -7.24 10.62
C GLN A 317 6.74 -7.61 9.13
N TYR A 318 7.15 -8.82 8.77
CA TYR A 318 7.22 -9.24 7.36
C TYR A 318 6.37 -10.50 7.09
N PRO A 319 5.03 -10.41 7.20
CA PRO A 319 4.14 -11.49 6.79
C PRO A 319 4.21 -11.76 5.28
N ASP A 320 3.59 -12.84 4.82
CA ASP A 320 3.59 -13.15 3.39
C ASP A 320 2.73 -12.13 2.63
N LEU A 321 3.21 -11.64 1.47
CA LEU A 321 2.49 -10.66 0.65
C LEU A 321 1.14 -11.18 0.15
N PHE A 322 1.09 -12.49 -0.11
CA PHE A 322 -0.11 -13.24 -0.48
C PHE A 322 -0.46 -14.21 0.65
N SER A 323 -1.52 -13.89 1.40
CA SER A 323 -1.95 -14.72 2.54
C SER A 323 -2.85 -15.86 2.06
N LYS A 324 -2.21 -16.92 1.51
CA LYS A 324 -2.87 -18.16 1.08
C LYS A 324 -4.14 -17.91 0.23
N PRO A 325 -4.05 -17.20 -0.90
CA PRO A 325 -5.22 -16.77 -1.67
C PRO A 325 -6.07 -17.95 -2.18
N VAL A 326 -5.43 -19.07 -2.52
CA VAL A 326 -6.08 -20.28 -3.07
C VAL A 326 -7.04 -20.95 -2.07
N PHE A 327 -6.82 -20.75 -0.78
CA PHE A 327 -7.62 -21.39 0.29
C PHE A 327 -8.75 -20.49 0.81
N ARG A 328 -9.03 -19.36 0.15
CA ARG A 328 -10.09 -18.43 0.56
C ARG A 328 -11.45 -18.92 0.05
N THR A 329 -12.46 -18.86 0.91
CA THR A 329 -13.80 -19.39 0.62
C THR A 329 -14.74 -18.36 -0.02
N SER A 330 -14.33 -17.09 -0.08
CA SER A 330 -15.10 -16.03 -0.74
C SER A 330 -14.22 -15.07 -1.54
N LEU A 331 -14.81 -14.47 -2.57
CA LEU A 331 -14.16 -13.47 -3.40
C LEU A 331 -13.75 -12.23 -2.59
N THR A 332 -14.57 -11.85 -1.61
CA THR A 332 -14.25 -10.75 -0.69
C THR A 332 -13.01 -11.09 0.13
N GLU A 333 -12.89 -12.31 0.67
CA GLU A 333 -11.69 -12.70 1.41
C GLU A 333 -10.45 -12.85 0.52
N PHE A 334 -10.64 -13.32 -0.70
CA PHE A 334 -9.58 -13.37 -1.71
C PHE A 334 -8.98 -11.99 -1.93
N TRP A 335 -9.79 -10.97 -2.28
CA TRP A 335 -9.28 -9.62 -2.56
C TRP A 335 -8.91 -8.81 -1.33
N SER A 336 -9.57 -9.03 -0.19
CA SER A 336 -9.35 -8.21 1.01
C SER A 336 -8.29 -8.73 1.95
N LYS A 337 -8.01 -10.05 1.95
CA LYS A 337 -7.04 -10.70 2.85
C LYS A 337 -5.98 -11.51 2.11
N GLY A 338 -6.35 -12.14 0.98
CA GLY A 338 -5.50 -13.08 0.25
C GLY A 338 -4.56 -12.45 -0.77
N TRP A 339 -5.06 -11.48 -1.54
CA TRP A 339 -4.38 -10.89 -2.70
C TRP A 339 -3.83 -9.49 -2.37
N GLN A 340 -2.51 -9.33 -2.45
CA GLN A 340 -1.81 -8.02 -2.34
C GLN A 340 -2.33 -7.11 -1.23
N SER A 341 -2.30 -7.59 0.02
CA SER A 341 -2.83 -6.84 1.17
C SER A 341 -2.15 -5.48 1.39
N THR A 342 -0.96 -5.26 0.83
CA THR A 342 -0.21 -4.00 0.91
C THR A 342 -0.96 -2.81 0.32
N PHE A 343 -1.63 -2.96 -0.84
CA PHE A 343 -2.37 -1.87 -1.49
C PHE A 343 -3.83 -1.76 -1.05
N ARG A 344 -4.28 -2.66 -0.16
CA ARG A 344 -5.65 -2.68 0.32
C ARG A 344 -6.07 -1.34 0.93
N ARG A 345 -5.19 -0.73 1.72
CA ARG A 345 -5.50 0.56 2.36
C ARG A 345 -5.72 1.64 1.30
N ASP A 346 -4.85 1.71 0.30
CA ASP A 346 -4.96 2.67 -0.80
C ASP A 346 -6.29 2.52 -1.53
N PHE A 347 -6.68 1.28 -1.87
CA PHE A 347 -7.96 1.01 -2.55
C PHE A 347 -9.18 1.32 -1.69
N ILE A 348 -9.12 1.02 -0.38
CA ILE A 348 -10.24 1.29 0.51
C ILE A 348 -10.37 2.78 0.79
N PHE A 349 -9.26 3.45 1.10
CA PHE A 349 -9.28 4.85 1.48
C PHE A 349 -9.60 5.76 0.29
N CYS A 350 -8.92 5.56 -0.84
CA CYS A 350 -9.10 6.41 -2.02
C CYS A 350 -10.27 5.98 -2.91
N GLY A 351 -10.73 4.73 -2.81
CA GLY A 351 -11.80 4.18 -3.65
C GLY A 351 -13.05 3.83 -2.87
N ALA A 352 -12.96 2.83 -1.99
CA ALA A 352 -14.13 2.24 -1.36
C ALA A 352 -14.90 3.20 -0.44
N GLU A 353 -14.21 3.86 0.48
CA GLU A 353 -14.81 4.80 1.44
C GLU A 353 -15.51 5.99 0.75
N PRO A 354 -14.88 6.72 -0.20
CA PRO A 354 -15.56 7.85 -0.84
C PRO A 354 -16.76 7.42 -1.68
N PHE A 355 -16.66 6.32 -2.42
CA PHE A 355 -17.81 5.80 -3.19
C PHE A 355 -18.93 5.31 -2.27
N ALA A 356 -18.60 4.58 -1.19
CA ALA A 356 -19.59 4.14 -0.23
C ALA A 356 -20.33 5.33 0.42
N LYS A 357 -19.62 6.41 0.75
CA LYS A 357 -20.21 7.65 1.29
C LYS A 357 -21.09 8.36 0.27
N LEU A 358 -20.65 8.46 -0.98
CA LEU A 358 -21.42 9.08 -2.06
C LEU A 358 -22.77 8.39 -2.27
N PHE A 359 -22.80 7.06 -2.17
CA PHE A 359 -24.01 6.26 -2.35
C PHE A 359 -24.74 5.89 -1.06
N ALA A 360 -24.29 6.38 0.11
CA ALA A 360 -24.94 6.14 1.39
C ALA A 360 -26.43 6.56 1.43
N PRO A 361 -26.85 7.68 0.79
CA PRO A 361 -28.27 8.07 0.76
C PRO A 361 -29.20 7.06 0.08
N TYR A 362 -28.66 6.20 -0.80
CA TYR A 362 -29.44 5.18 -1.53
C TYR A 362 -29.56 3.84 -0.79
N GLY A 363 -29.09 3.79 0.46
CA GLY A 363 -29.20 2.62 1.33
C GLY A 363 -27.91 1.79 1.46
N VAL A 364 -27.90 0.90 2.44
CA VAL A 364 -26.71 0.13 2.87
C VAL A 364 -26.18 -0.77 1.75
N THR A 365 -27.05 -1.42 0.99
CA THR A 365 -26.65 -2.31 -0.11
C THR A 365 -25.99 -1.53 -1.24
N ALA A 366 -26.57 -0.39 -1.64
CA ALA A 366 -26.01 0.47 -2.68
C ALA A 366 -24.64 1.03 -2.25
N SER A 367 -24.52 1.49 -1.01
CA SER A 367 -23.25 1.96 -0.43
C SER A 367 -22.16 0.88 -0.45
N ARG A 368 -22.50 -0.36 -0.07
CA ARG A 368 -21.56 -1.49 -0.09
C ARG A 368 -21.10 -1.85 -1.50
N LEU A 369 -22.03 -1.90 -2.46
CA LEU A 369 -21.72 -2.19 -3.85
C LEU A 369 -20.85 -1.08 -4.45
N ALA A 370 -21.21 0.19 -4.21
CA ALA A 370 -20.43 1.33 -4.65
C ALA A 370 -19.02 1.32 -4.05
N GLY A 371 -18.87 0.95 -2.77
CA GLY A 371 -17.56 0.80 -2.14
C GLY A 371 -16.71 -0.30 -2.81
N LEU A 372 -17.30 -1.45 -3.13
CA LEU A 372 -16.60 -2.50 -3.89
C LEU A 372 -16.19 -2.01 -5.28
N MET A 373 -17.08 -1.33 -6.00
CA MET A 373 -16.78 -0.74 -7.31
C MET A 373 -15.66 0.30 -7.23
N GLY A 374 -15.67 1.17 -6.21
CA GLY A 374 -14.62 2.15 -5.97
C GLY A 374 -13.25 1.52 -5.72
N ALA A 375 -13.19 0.43 -4.94
CA ALA A 375 -11.94 -0.31 -4.73
C ALA A 375 -11.41 -0.91 -6.05
N MET A 376 -12.29 -1.52 -6.85
CA MET A 376 -11.91 -2.11 -8.14
C MET A 376 -11.51 -1.05 -9.16
N PHE A 377 -12.15 0.11 -9.14
CA PHE A 377 -11.78 1.26 -9.96
C PHE A 377 -10.36 1.75 -9.64
N MET A 378 -10.02 1.88 -8.35
CA MET A 378 -8.66 2.25 -7.95
C MET A 378 -7.60 1.21 -8.34
N SER A 379 -7.94 -0.08 -8.26
CA SER A 379 -7.08 -1.15 -8.78
C SER A 379 -6.88 -1.05 -10.30
N GLY A 380 -7.93 -0.71 -11.05
CA GLY A 380 -7.86 -0.43 -12.48
C GLY A 380 -6.99 0.79 -12.81
N LEU A 381 -7.08 1.87 -12.03
CA LEU A 381 -6.22 3.04 -12.20
C LEU A 381 -4.75 2.70 -11.98
N LEU A 382 -4.42 1.96 -10.92
CA LEU A 382 -3.06 1.47 -10.69
C LEU A 382 -2.51 0.72 -11.91
N ALA A 383 -3.32 -0.15 -12.52
CA ALA A 383 -2.94 -0.85 -13.73
C ALA A 383 -2.75 0.10 -14.94
N GLY A 384 -3.62 1.09 -15.11
CA GLY A 384 -3.56 2.07 -16.20
C GLY A 384 -2.32 2.98 -16.15
N PHE A 385 -1.90 3.41 -14.95
CA PHE A 385 -0.67 4.22 -14.77
C PHE A 385 0.59 3.50 -15.29
N GLY A 386 0.58 2.17 -15.29
CA GLY A 386 1.68 1.33 -15.71
C GLY A 386 1.87 1.18 -17.21
N CYS A 387 0.83 1.43 -18.00
CA CYS A 387 0.89 1.30 -19.47
C CYS A 387 1.25 2.62 -20.18
N GLY A 388 1.85 3.58 -19.47
CA GLY A 388 2.33 4.85 -20.05
C GLY A 388 1.24 5.90 -20.32
N GLY A 389 -0.02 5.59 -20.01
CA GLY A 389 -1.12 6.55 -20.06
C GLY A 389 -1.32 7.23 -18.70
N GLY A 390 -0.67 8.37 -18.47
CA GLY A 390 -1.34 9.41 -17.68
C GLY A 390 -2.74 9.64 -18.28
N LEU A 391 -3.71 10.03 -17.47
CA LEU A 391 -5.17 10.16 -17.72
C LEU A 391 -5.67 10.77 -19.07
N LEU A 392 -4.78 11.10 -20.01
CA LEU A 392 -5.00 11.87 -21.23
C LEU A 392 -4.62 11.18 -22.55
N PHE A 393 -4.11 9.94 -22.58
CA PHE A 393 -3.85 9.25 -23.85
C PHE A 393 -4.67 7.96 -23.98
N GLY A 394 -5.63 7.99 -24.90
CA GLY A 394 -6.45 6.86 -25.31
C GLY A 394 -5.61 5.80 -26.03
N ALA A 395 -4.97 4.93 -25.26
CA ALA A 395 -4.60 3.60 -25.73
C ALA A 395 -5.69 2.62 -25.28
N LYS A 396 -6.16 1.76 -26.19
CA LYS A 396 -7.15 0.70 -25.94
C LYS A 396 -6.60 -0.31 -24.92
N CYS A 397 -6.63 0.03 -23.64
CA CYS A 397 -6.54 -0.92 -22.54
C CYS A 397 -7.93 -1.51 -22.32
N LEU A 398 -8.24 -2.59 -23.04
CA LEU A 398 -9.45 -3.35 -22.78
C LEU A 398 -9.28 -4.07 -21.44
N TRP A 399 -9.95 -3.57 -20.42
CA TRP A 399 -10.06 -4.24 -19.13
C TRP A 399 -10.84 -5.54 -19.32
N MET A 400 -10.18 -6.69 -19.20
CA MET A 400 -10.85 -7.96 -18.91
C MET A 400 -10.85 -8.18 -17.39
N PRO A 401 -11.95 -8.69 -16.81
CA PRO A 401 -11.99 -9.02 -15.40
C PRO A 401 -11.05 -10.20 -15.14
N GLY A 402 -9.78 -9.94 -14.79
CA GLY A 402 -8.85 -11.02 -14.45
C GLY A 402 -7.33 -10.76 -14.46
N GLY A 403 -6.78 -9.68 -15.03
CA GLY A 403 -5.32 -9.57 -15.06
C GLY A 403 -4.75 -8.33 -15.75
N CYS A 404 -3.50 -8.03 -15.41
CA CYS A 404 -2.69 -6.88 -15.83
C CYS A 404 -2.78 -6.55 -17.33
N CYS A 405 -2.82 -5.25 -17.63
CA CYS A 405 -2.65 -4.73 -18.98
C CYS A 405 -1.18 -4.81 -19.41
N PHE A 406 -0.89 -5.42 -20.56
CA PHE A 406 0.33 -5.18 -21.33
C PHE A 406 -0.08 -4.90 -22.78
N LEU A 407 0.38 -3.78 -23.33
CA LEU A 407 0.29 -3.46 -24.75
C LEU A 407 1.36 -4.26 -25.48
N PHE A 408 0.99 -4.92 -26.58
CA PHE A 408 1.97 -5.43 -27.53
C PHE A 408 2.29 -4.35 -28.57
N PRO A 409 3.56 -4.14 -28.92
CA PRO A 409 3.89 -3.36 -30.10
C PRO A 409 3.28 -4.04 -31.32
N LYS A 410 2.46 -3.29 -32.07
CA LYS A 410 2.17 -3.68 -33.44
C LYS A 410 3.46 -3.49 -34.24
N HIS A 411 3.89 -4.57 -34.89
CA HIS A 411 4.94 -4.69 -35.91
C HIS A 411 6.32 -5.17 -35.45
N THR A 412 6.53 -6.47 -35.61
CA THR A 412 7.73 -7.03 -36.27
C THR A 412 7.34 -8.38 -36.87
N LEU A 413 6.67 -8.30 -38.03
CA LEU A 413 6.90 -9.21 -39.14
C LEU A 413 7.77 -8.45 -40.15
#